data_AF-A0A1Q7RK19-F1
#
_entry.id   AF-A0A1Q7RK19-F1
#
_cell.length_a   1.000
_cell.length_b   1.000
_cell.length_c   1.000
_cell.angle_alpha   90.00
_cell.angle_beta   90.00
_cell.angle_gamma   90.00
#
_symmetry.space_group_name_H-M   'P 1'
#
loop_
_entity.id
_entity.type
_entity.pdbx_description
1 polymer ?
#
loop_
_entity_poly.entity_id
_entity_poly.type
_entity_poly.pdbx_seq_one_letter_code
_entity_poly.pdbx_strand_id
1 'polypeptide(L)'
;MERPAPFDRWRHRYAAACGGATLLLLAAGGLVTSTGSGLAVPDWPLSFGTIFPPMTGGVLFEHGHRLVATAVGLMTAVLAGWFGRRERRGWVRRLAYVAMAAVVAQGLLGGLTVLLRLPPAVSVLHACLAQGFFCVVVVLALATARGFTDGVPARLGRDGAPPLWALGAATTGLVYGQLILGAVMRHTGAGLAIPDVPLAFGRLVPPILSFEIAVHFAHRVGALLVAAAVLVLAGRVLRRHRARPELLRPALLAVGLVTLQIGLGVAAVLTRLAVLPATAHVVVGALILATCLTLTVRASRSRPAAAPQGPRTAGETPRPGAPRTAGSPA
;
A
#
# COMPACT_ATOMS: atom_id res chain seq x y z
N MET A 1 -25.58 0.89 12.51
CA MET A 1 -24.52 -0.05 12.10
C MET A 1 -24.98 -0.76 10.83
N GLU A 2 -24.31 -0.54 9.70
CA GLU A 2 -24.64 -1.25 8.45
C GLU A 2 -24.25 -2.74 8.58
N ARG A 3 -25.20 -3.66 8.34
CA ARG A 3 -24.92 -5.10 8.31
C ARG A 3 -23.91 -5.41 7.19
N PRO A 4 -22.84 -6.19 7.46
CA PRO A 4 -21.91 -6.59 6.42
C PRO A 4 -22.64 -7.41 5.34
N ALA A 5 -22.34 -7.13 4.07
CA ALA A 5 -22.84 -7.96 2.97
C ALA A 5 -22.25 -9.39 3.11
N PRO A 6 -23.04 -10.44 2.80
CA PRO A 6 -22.54 -11.81 2.85
C PRO A 6 -21.32 -11.97 1.94
N PHE A 7 -20.37 -12.83 2.36
CA PHE A 7 -19.17 -13.13 1.60
C PHE A 7 -19.51 -13.59 0.18
N ASP A 8 -18.82 -13.00 -0.80
CA ASP A 8 -18.93 -13.38 -2.21
C ASP A 8 -17.53 -13.67 -2.75
N ARG A 9 -17.31 -14.96 -3.04
CA ARG A 9 -16.05 -15.49 -3.55
C ARG A 9 -15.59 -14.83 -4.84
N TRP A 10 -16.51 -14.44 -5.72
CA TRP A 10 -16.16 -13.88 -7.01
C TRP A 10 -15.74 -12.42 -6.89
N ARG A 11 -16.45 -11.64 -6.07
CA ARG A 11 -16.04 -10.27 -5.72
C ARG A 11 -14.64 -10.24 -5.12
N HIS A 12 -14.36 -11.14 -4.18
CA HIS A 12 -13.04 -11.22 -3.55
C HIS A 12 -11.95 -11.64 -4.53
N ARG A 13 -12.17 -12.72 -5.29
CA ARG A 13 -11.20 -13.20 -6.29
C ARG A 13 -10.90 -12.13 -7.34
N TYR A 14 -11.90 -11.40 -7.80
CA TYR A 14 -11.71 -10.34 -8.80
C TYR A 14 -10.91 -9.16 -8.23
N ALA A 15 -11.23 -8.70 -7.02
CA ALA A 15 -10.47 -7.64 -6.36
C ALA A 15 -9.01 -8.06 -6.08
N ALA A 16 -8.80 -9.30 -5.63
CA ALA A 16 -7.47 -9.86 -5.44
C ALA A 16 -6.68 -9.99 -6.76
N ALA A 17 -7.34 -10.45 -7.83
CA ALA A 17 -6.74 -10.52 -9.16
C ALA A 17 -6.36 -9.13 -9.68
N CYS A 18 -7.20 -8.11 -9.46
CA CYS A 18 -6.87 -6.72 -9.80
C CYS A 18 -5.65 -6.22 -9.02
N GLY A 19 -5.55 -6.56 -7.72
CA GLY A 19 -4.36 -6.28 -6.93
C GLY A 19 -3.11 -6.97 -7.49
N GLY A 20 -3.21 -8.24 -7.86
CA GLY A 20 -2.11 -8.99 -8.50
C GLY A 20 -1.69 -8.39 -9.85
N ALA A 21 -2.65 -8.03 -10.70
CA ALA A 21 -2.40 -7.37 -11.98
C ALA A 21 -1.76 -5.98 -11.80
N THR A 22 -2.16 -5.24 -10.75
CA THR A 22 -1.53 -3.96 -10.40
C THR A 22 -0.08 -4.15 -9.94
N LEU A 23 0.23 -5.23 -9.22
CA LEU A 23 1.62 -5.55 -8.86
C LEU A 23 2.46 -5.88 -10.11
N LEU A 24 1.90 -6.61 -11.07
CA LEU A 24 2.53 -6.86 -12.38
C LEU A 24 2.72 -5.55 -13.16
N LEU A 25 1.76 -4.63 -13.09
CA LEU A 25 1.87 -3.31 -13.71
C LEU A 25 3.04 -2.49 -13.12
N LEU A 26 3.20 -2.51 -11.80
CA LEU A 26 4.34 -1.88 -11.12
C LEU A 26 5.67 -2.51 -11.55
N ALA A 27 5.72 -3.84 -11.71
CA ALA A 27 6.89 -4.53 -12.24
C ALA A 27 7.19 -4.11 -13.69
N ALA A 28 6.18 -4.05 -14.55
CA ALA A 28 6.31 -3.60 -15.94
C ALA A 28 6.82 -2.14 -16.03
N GLY A 29 6.29 -1.23 -15.21
CA GLY A 29 6.80 0.15 -15.14
C GLY A 29 8.23 0.23 -14.58
N GLY A 30 8.56 -0.66 -13.64
CA GLY A 30 9.91 -0.93 -13.18
C GLY A 30 10.85 -1.29 -14.33
N LEU A 31 10.46 -2.26 -15.17
CA LEU A 31 11.22 -2.68 -16.35
C LEU A 31 11.42 -1.52 -17.32
N VAL A 32 10.36 -0.81 -17.72
CA VAL A 32 10.44 0.32 -18.68
C VAL A 32 11.51 1.32 -18.30
N THR A 33 11.55 1.72 -17.02
CA THR A 33 12.54 2.68 -16.56
C THR A 33 13.94 2.05 -16.43
N SER A 34 14.05 0.81 -15.97
CA SER A 34 15.33 0.12 -15.79
C SER A 34 16.01 -0.25 -17.12
N THR A 35 15.23 -0.49 -18.18
CA THR A 35 15.76 -0.76 -19.53
C THR A 35 15.97 0.51 -20.35
N GLY A 36 15.66 1.69 -19.81
CA GLY A 36 15.72 2.96 -20.54
C GLY A 36 14.67 3.11 -21.64
N SER A 37 13.61 2.29 -21.62
CA SER A 37 12.59 2.22 -22.68
C SER A 37 11.48 3.26 -22.57
N GLY A 38 11.56 4.22 -21.65
CA GLY A 38 10.45 5.15 -21.37
C GLY A 38 10.10 6.13 -22.50
N LEU A 39 10.92 6.21 -23.54
CA LEU A 39 10.69 7.00 -24.76
C LEU A 39 10.88 6.14 -26.03
N ALA A 40 10.74 4.82 -25.92
CA ALA A 40 10.81 3.92 -27.06
C ALA A 40 9.62 4.13 -28.02
N VAL A 41 8.49 4.63 -27.52
CA VAL A 41 7.30 5.03 -28.26
C VAL A 41 7.06 6.52 -28.01
N PRO A 42 7.23 7.40 -29.02
CA PRO A 42 7.25 8.86 -28.82
C PRO A 42 5.85 9.49 -28.73
N ASP A 43 4.79 8.78 -29.09
CA ASP A 43 3.41 9.24 -29.11
C ASP A 43 2.55 8.57 -28.02
N TRP A 44 1.44 9.22 -27.71
CA TRP A 44 0.40 8.76 -26.78
C TRP A 44 -0.94 9.35 -27.24
N PRO A 45 -2.07 8.62 -27.18
CA PRO A 45 -2.26 7.30 -26.57
C PRO A 45 -1.89 6.11 -27.47
N LEU A 46 -1.73 6.33 -28.77
CA LEU A 46 -1.32 5.30 -29.73
C LEU A 46 0.19 5.00 -29.61
N SER A 47 0.66 4.05 -30.42
CA SER A 47 2.07 3.73 -30.55
C SER A 47 2.45 3.71 -32.03
N PHE A 48 3.19 4.73 -32.45
CA PHE A 48 3.49 5.05 -33.84
C PHE A 48 2.22 5.19 -34.70
N GLY A 49 1.17 5.80 -34.13
CA GLY A 49 -0.14 5.93 -34.79
C GLY A 49 -0.93 4.61 -34.90
N THR A 50 -0.47 3.52 -34.29
CA THR A 50 -1.15 2.22 -34.30
C THR A 50 -1.54 1.76 -32.89
N ILE A 51 -2.50 0.84 -32.79
CA ILE A 51 -2.90 0.23 -31.51
C ILE A 51 -1.98 -0.92 -31.10
N PHE A 52 -1.22 -1.50 -32.03
CA PHE A 52 -0.33 -2.63 -31.79
C PHE A 52 0.89 -2.55 -32.72
N PRO A 53 1.99 -1.94 -32.28
CA PRO A 53 3.22 -1.84 -33.07
C PRO A 53 4.02 -3.16 -33.01
N PRO A 54 5.05 -3.32 -33.85
CA PRO A 54 6.03 -4.40 -33.70
C PRO A 54 6.69 -4.38 -32.32
N MET A 55 6.61 -5.50 -31.59
CA MET A 55 7.07 -5.61 -30.20
C MET A 55 8.56 -5.95 -30.10
N THR A 56 9.41 -5.10 -30.68
CA THR A 56 10.86 -5.28 -30.74
C THR A 56 11.61 -4.26 -29.85
N GLY A 57 12.72 -4.69 -29.26
CA GLY A 57 13.58 -3.81 -28.44
C GLY A 57 12.83 -3.10 -27.31
N GLY A 58 13.02 -1.78 -27.19
CA GLY A 58 12.40 -0.96 -26.16
C GLY A 58 10.86 -0.93 -26.22
N VAL A 59 10.28 -1.07 -27.43
CA VAL A 59 8.82 -1.03 -27.65
C VAL A 59 8.12 -2.17 -26.91
N LEU A 60 8.75 -3.35 -26.81
CA LEU A 60 8.23 -4.48 -26.03
C LEU A 60 7.94 -4.08 -24.57
N PHE A 61 8.86 -3.34 -23.95
CA PHE A 61 8.71 -2.91 -22.57
C PHE A 61 7.69 -1.79 -22.43
N GLU A 62 7.79 -0.75 -23.26
CA GLU A 62 6.92 0.42 -23.13
C GLU A 62 5.47 0.12 -23.53
N HIS A 63 5.25 -0.41 -24.74
CA HIS A 63 3.92 -0.77 -25.18
C HIS A 63 3.35 -1.93 -24.34
N GLY A 64 4.18 -2.89 -23.93
CA GLY A 64 3.78 -3.95 -23.01
C GLY A 64 3.26 -3.41 -21.68
N HIS A 65 3.94 -2.41 -21.09
CA HIS A 65 3.45 -1.71 -19.91
C HIS A 65 2.09 -1.02 -20.16
N ARG A 66 1.91 -0.36 -21.32
CA ARG A 66 0.62 0.28 -21.70
C ARG A 66 -0.52 -0.75 -21.82
N LEU A 67 -0.26 -1.95 -22.35
CA LEU A 67 -1.24 -3.03 -22.43
C LEU A 67 -1.66 -3.53 -21.04
N VAL A 68 -0.70 -3.75 -20.15
CA VAL A 68 -1.00 -4.14 -18.75
C VAL A 68 -1.75 -3.01 -18.04
N ALA A 69 -1.39 -1.74 -18.28
CA ALA A 69 -2.08 -0.59 -17.70
C ALA A 69 -3.54 -0.52 -18.16
N THR A 70 -3.79 -0.75 -19.45
CA THR A 70 -5.15 -0.82 -20.02
C THR A 70 -5.96 -1.93 -19.37
N ALA A 71 -5.38 -3.13 -19.22
CA ALA A 71 -6.05 -4.24 -18.55
C ALA A 71 -6.43 -3.91 -17.10
N VAL A 72 -5.50 -3.32 -16.32
CA VAL A 72 -5.77 -2.88 -14.94
C VAL A 72 -6.83 -1.79 -14.88
N GLY A 73 -6.82 -0.85 -15.84
CA GLY A 73 -7.86 0.18 -15.98
C GLY A 73 -9.26 -0.42 -16.19
N LEU A 74 -9.38 -1.39 -17.10
CA LEU A 74 -10.63 -2.13 -17.33
C LEU A 74 -11.06 -2.93 -16.11
N MET A 75 -10.13 -3.60 -15.43
CA MET A 75 -10.43 -4.31 -14.18
C MET A 75 -10.95 -3.37 -13.10
N THR A 76 -10.37 -2.18 -13.00
CA THR A 76 -10.79 -1.14 -12.07
C THR A 76 -12.18 -0.60 -12.42
N ALA A 77 -12.53 -0.51 -13.71
CA ALA A 77 -13.87 -0.12 -14.16
C ALA A 77 -14.94 -1.13 -13.75
N VAL A 78 -14.65 -2.42 -13.92
CA VAL A 78 -15.54 -3.48 -13.46
C VAL A 78 -15.70 -3.43 -11.95
N LEU A 79 -14.62 -3.23 -11.18
CA LEU A 79 -14.71 -3.03 -9.72
C LEU A 79 -15.60 -1.83 -9.38
N ALA A 80 -15.34 -0.64 -9.95
CA ALA A 80 -16.12 0.56 -9.67
C ALA A 80 -17.61 0.37 -9.99
N GLY A 81 -17.93 -0.28 -11.12
CA GLY A 81 -19.31 -0.58 -11.51
C GLY A 81 -19.98 -1.65 -10.63
N TRP A 82 -19.23 -2.67 -10.20
CA TRP A 82 -19.75 -3.74 -9.35
C TRP A 82 -20.00 -3.25 -7.92
N PHE A 83 -19.01 -2.59 -7.30
CA PHE A 83 -19.14 -2.01 -5.97
C PHE A 83 -20.14 -0.84 -5.97
N GLY A 84 -20.16 -0.01 -7.01
CA GLY A 84 -21.14 1.08 -7.18
C GLY A 84 -22.59 0.61 -7.04
N ARG A 85 -22.93 -0.54 -7.65
CA ARG A 85 -24.30 -1.06 -7.69
C ARG A 85 -24.67 -1.96 -6.51
N ARG A 86 -23.75 -2.79 -6.02
CA ARG A 86 -24.07 -3.86 -5.06
C ARG A 86 -23.50 -3.67 -3.65
N GLU A 87 -22.61 -2.69 -3.45
CA GLU A 87 -22.00 -2.47 -2.15
C GLU A 87 -22.81 -1.47 -1.30
N ARG A 88 -23.27 -1.95 -0.15
CA ARG A 88 -24.04 -1.13 0.80
C ARG A 88 -23.12 -0.19 1.57
N ARG A 89 -21.90 -0.63 1.88
CA ARG A 89 -20.91 0.14 2.66
C ARG A 89 -20.45 1.36 1.87
N GLY A 90 -20.94 2.55 2.24
CA GLY A 90 -20.67 3.79 1.51
C GLY A 90 -19.18 4.15 1.39
N TRP A 91 -18.33 3.72 2.33
CA TRP A 91 -16.88 3.95 2.25
C TRP A 91 -16.19 3.04 1.23
N VAL A 92 -16.64 1.78 1.06
CA VAL A 92 -16.09 0.85 0.04
C VAL A 92 -16.46 1.33 -1.36
N ARG A 93 -17.72 1.80 -1.53
CA ARG A 93 -18.18 2.39 -2.78
C ARG A 93 -17.35 3.62 -3.17
N ARG A 94 -17.15 4.54 -2.22
CA ARG A 94 -16.28 5.71 -2.41
C ARG A 94 -14.86 5.30 -2.79
N LEU A 95 -14.30 4.31 -2.11
CA LEU A 95 -12.95 3.81 -2.40
C LEU A 95 -12.83 3.21 -3.81
N ALA A 96 -13.87 2.54 -4.31
CA ALA A 96 -13.89 2.02 -5.67
C ALA A 96 -13.92 3.13 -6.73
N TYR A 97 -14.64 4.23 -6.48
CA TYR A 97 -14.60 5.41 -7.35
C TYR A 97 -13.28 6.18 -7.26
N VAL A 98 -12.68 6.26 -6.07
CA VAL A 98 -11.32 6.81 -5.90
C VAL A 98 -10.31 5.97 -6.68
N ALA A 99 -10.41 4.64 -6.67
CA ALA A 99 -9.57 3.77 -7.48
C ALA A 99 -9.70 4.07 -8.98
N MET A 100 -10.94 4.26 -9.45
CA MET A 100 -11.22 4.64 -10.83
C MET A 100 -10.61 6.01 -11.19
N ALA A 101 -10.85 7.03 -10.38
CA ALA A 101 -10.27 8.35 -10.61
C ALA A 101 -8.74 8.31 -10.61
N ALA A 102 -8.14 7.55 -9.69
CA ALA A 102 -6.69 7.38 -9.59
C ALA A 102 -6.09 6.66 -10.80
N VAL A 103 -6.73 5.62 -11.34
CA VAL A 103 -6.20 4.92 -12.53
C VAL A 103 -6.31 5.76 -13.80
N VAL A 104 -7.36 6.57 -13.93
CA VAL A 104 -7.48 7.55 -15.02
C VAL A 104 -6.39 8.61 -14.92
N ALA A 105 -6.21 9.20 -13.73
CA ALA A 105 -5.14 10.16 -13.48
C ALA A 105 -3.75 9.55 -13.72
N GLN A 106 -3.55 8.27 -13.38
CA GLN A 106 -2.33 7.52 -13.70
C GLN A 106 -2.08 7.42 -15.21
N GLY A 107 -3.09 7.06 -16.00
CA GLY A 107 -2.97 6.98 -17.46
C GLY A 107 -2.63 8.33 -18.09
N LEU A 108 -3.26 9.41 -17.62
CA LEU A 108 -2.97 10.78 -18.06
C LEU A 108 -1.56 11.22 -17.69
N LEU A 109 -1.14 11.02 -16.43
CA LEU A 109 0.23 11.33 -16.00
C LEU A 109 1.26 10.49 -16.75
N GLY A 110 0.98 9.21 -16.99
CA GLY A 110 1.83 8.32 -17.79
C GLY A 110 2.02 8.86 -19.21
N GLY A 111 0.93 9.24 -19.89
CA GLY A 111 1.01 9.90 -21.20
C GLY A 111 1.80 11.21 -21.15
N LEU A 112 1.61 12.01 -20.10
CA LEU A 112 2.36 13.25 -19.91
C LEU A 112 3.87 13.01 -19.73
N THR A 113 4.28 11.92 -19.06
CA THR A 113 5.71 11.58 -18.97
C THR A 113 6.34 11.32 -20.33
N VAL A 114 5.61 10.72 -21.28
CA VAL A 114 6.10 10.49 -22.64
C VAL A 114 6.14 11.81 -23.42
N LEU A 115 5.03 12.54 -23.44
CA LEU A 115 4.88 13.78 -24.21
C LEU A 115 5.85 14.89 -23.76
N LEU A 116 6.16 14.96 -22.47
CA LEU A 116 7.11 15.93 -21.91
C LEU A 116 8.56 15.41 -21.83
N ARG A 117 8.84 14.20 -22.34
CA ARG A 117 10.19 13.59 -22.34
C ARG A 117 10.78 13.38 -20.93
N LEU A 118 10.00 12.72 -20.06
CA LEU A 118 10.38 12.23 -18.73
C LEU A 118 10.83 13.31 -17.71
N PRO A 119 10.09 14.43 -17.53
CA PRO A 119 10.46 15.42 -16.51
C PRO A 119 10.39 14.79 -15.11
N PRO A 120 11.44 14.92 -14.26
CA PRO A 120 11.54 14.19 -13.00
C PRO A 120 10.31 14.36 -12.10
N ALA A 121 9.77 15.57 -12.00
CA ALA A 121 8.60 15.85 -11.17
C ALA A 121 7.35 15.05 -11.60
N VAL A 122 7.09 14.95 -12.90
CA VAL A 122 5.92 14.21 -13.42
C VAL A 122 6.15 12.71 -13.26
N SER A 123 7.36 12.22 -13.52
CA SER A 123 7.69 10.79 -13.34
C SER A 123 7.63 10.37 -11.87
N VAL A 124 8.11 11.19 -10.94
CA VAL A 124 7.96 10.97 -9.49
C VAL A 124 6.49 10.97 -9.09
N LEU A 125 5.71 11.96 -9.54
CA LEU A 125 4.27 12.02 -9.23
C LEU A 125 3.54 10.79 -9.77
N HIS A 126 3.87 10.37 -11.00
CA HIS A 126 3.34 9.15 -11.59
C HIS A 126 3.67 7.91 -10.74
N ALA A 127 4.94 7.73 -10.35
CA ALA A 127 5.34 6.60 -9.50
C ALA A 127 4.66 6.61 -8.12
N CYS A 128 4.54 7.77 -7.47
CA CYS A 128 3.89 7.91 -6.17
C CYS A 128 2.39 7.61 -6.24
N LEU A 129 1.70 8.16 -7.25
CA LEU A 129 0.28 7.90 -7.44
C LEU A 129 0.00 6.43 -7.81
N ALA A 130 0.90 5.76 -8.54
CA ALA A 130 0.79 4.32 -8.82
C ALA A 130 0.78 3.48 -7.51
N GLN A 131 1.68 3.80 -6.57
CA GLN A 131 1.73 3.13 -5.27
C GLN A 131 0.49 3.44 -4.42
N GLY A 132 -0.01 4.69 -4.47
CA GLY A 132 -1.26 5.07 -3.81
C GLY A 132 -2.48 4.32 -4.37
N PHE A 133 -2.57 4.21 -5.69
CA PHE A 133 -3.57 3.39 -6.37
C PHE A 133 -3.48 1.92 -5.93
N PHE A 134 -2.27 1.36 -5.87
CA PHE A 134 -2.06 -0.01 -5.39
C PHE A 134 -2.56 -0.20 -3.94
N CYS A 135 -2.30 0.75 -3.04
CA CYS A 135 -2.86 0.74 -1.68
C CYS A 135 -4.40 0.71 -1.69
N VAL A 136 -5.03 1.53 -2.53
CA VAL A 136 -6.50 1.57 -2.66
C VAL A 136 -7.05 0.21 -3.10
N VAL A 137 -6.46 -0.42 -4.12
CA VAL A 137 -6.86 -1.74 -4.62
C VAL A 137 -6.65 -2.83 -3.55
N VAL A 138 -5.54 -2.79 -2.81
CA VAL A 138 -5.29 -3.70 -1.67
C VAL A 138 -6.39 -3.55 -0.62
N VAL A 139 -6.77 -2.33 -0.25
CA VAL A 139 -7.85 -2.11 0.74
C VAL A 139 -9.20 -2.61 0.22
N LEU A 140 -9.51 -2.45 -1.07
CA LEU A 140 -10.72 -3.03 -1.69
C LEU A 140 -10.71 -4.57 -1.64
N ALA A 141 -9.57 -5.20 -1.93
CA ALA A 141 -9.40 -6.65 -1.84
C ALA A 141 -9.54 -7.14 -0.39
N LEU A 142 -9.01 -6.40 0.60
CA LEU A 142 -9.21 -6.70 2.01
C LEU A 142 -10.68 -6.53 2.43
N ALA A 143 -11.38 -5.52 1.91
CA ALA A 143 -12.77 -5.24 2.25
C ALA A 143 -13.76 -6.35 1.81
N THR A 144 -13.32 -7.23 0.93
CA THR A 144 -14.08 -8.41 0.44
C THR A 144 -13.61 -9.74 1.01
N ALA A 145 -12.50 -9.77 1.74
CA ALA A 145 -11.96 -11.00 2.30
C ALA A 145 -12.91 -11.57 3.39
N ARG A 146 -12.99 -12.91 3.50
CA ARG A 146 -13.83 -13.59 4.50
C ARG A 146 -13.63 -13.07 5.92
N GLY A 147 -12.38 -12.92 6.34
CA GLY A 147 -12.05 -12.37 7.67
C GLY A 147 -12.51 -10.92 7.88
N PHE A 148 -12.81 -10.19 6.81
CA PHE A 148 -13.33 -8.82 6.86
C PHE A 148 -14.87 -8.78 6.84
N THR A 149 -15.54 -9.70 6.16
CA THR A 149 -17.01 -9.77 6.09
C THR A 149 -17.62 -10.50 7.29
N ASP A 150 -16.98 -11.59 7.71
CA ASP A 150 -17.56 -12.56 8.67
C ASP A 150 -16.90 -12.45 10.06
N GLY A 151 -15.77 -11.75 10.17
CA GLY A 151 -15.01 -11.64 11.41
C GLY A 151 -15.67 -10.72 12.43
N VAL A 152 -16.02 -11.28 13.60
CA VAL A 152 -16.35 -10.51 14.81
C VAL A 152 -15.10 -9.71 15.23
N PRO A 153 -15.21 -8.38 15.45
CA PRO A 153 -14.11 -7.58 15.97
C PRO A 153 -13.56 -8.15 17.28
N ALA A 154 -12.36 -8.73 17.23
CA ALA A 154 -11.72 -9.27 18.43
C ALA A 154 -11.32 -8.10 19.36
N ARG A 155 -11.81 -8.12 20.60
CA ARG A 155 -11.50 -7.09 21.60
C ARG A 155 -10.01 -7.16 21.98
N LEU A 156 -9.34 -6.01 22.02
CA LEU A 156 -7.97 -5.85 22.52
C LEU A 156 -8.00 -5.21 23.90
N GLY A 157 -7.27 -5.77 24.86
CA GLY A 157 -7.04 -5.10 26.15
C GLY A 157 -6.41 -3.72 25.95
N ARG A 158 -6.82 -2.74 26.76
CA ARG A 158 -6.18 -1.42 26.84
C ARG A 158 -5.05 -1.51 27.84
N ASP A 159 -3.80 -1.44 27.36
CA ASP A 159 -2.61 -1.59 28.20
C ASP A 159 -1.73 -0.33 28.21
N GLY A 160 -2.32 0.87 28.12
CA GLY A 160 -1.61 2.17 28.15
C GLY A 160 -0.68 2.49 26.97
N ALA A 161 -0.25 1.49 26.19
CA ALA A 161 0.55 1.67 24.99
C ALA A 161 -0.27 2.20 23.80
N PRO A 162 0.36 2.86 22.80
CA PRO A 162 -0.33 3.28 21.59
C PRO A 162 -0.97 2.08 20.88
N PRO A 163 -2.17 2.26 20.28
CA PRO A 163 -2.89 1.16 19.68
C PRO A 163 -2.11 0.62 18.47
N LEU A 164 -2.13 -0.70 18.26
CA LEU A 164 -1.36 -1.36 17.20
C LEU A 164 -1.63 -0.77 15.81
N TRP A 165 -2.86 -0.34 15.54
CA TRP A 165 -3.21 0.28 14.26
C TRP A 165 -2.50 1.62 14.04
N ALA A 166 -2.24 2.40 15.09
CA ALA A 166 -1.54 3.67 14.96
C ALA A 166 -0.05 3.44 14.66
N LEU A 167 0.56 2.47 15.33
CA LEU A 167 1.94 2.03 15.01
C LEU A 167 2.02 1.47 13.59
N GLY A 168 1.05 0.65 13.19
CA GLY A 168 0.93 0.15 11.82
C GLY A 168 0.79 1.30 10.81
N ALA A 169 -0.09 2.27 11.06
CA ALA A 169 -0.31 3.41 10.18
C ALA A 169 0.95 4.28 10.05
N ALA A 170 1.65 4.54 11.15
CA ALA A 170 2.93 5.25 11.14
C ALA A 170 3.99 4.48 10.32
N THR A 171 4.07 3.16 10.48
CA THR A 171 4.98 2.31 9.71
C THR A 171 4.62 2.31 8.21
N THR A 172 3.33 2.19 7.87
CA THR A 172 2.84 2.30 6.49
C THR A 172 3.18 3.67 5.87
N GLY A 173 2.98 4.75 6.63
CA GLY A 173 3.33 6.11 6.19
C GLY A 173 4.84 6.29 5.97
N LEU A 174 5.67 5.74 6.88
CA LEU A 174 7.12 5.77 6.75
C LEU A 174 7.59 4.98 5.51
N VAL A 175 7.02 3.79 5.26
CA VAL A 175 7.28 3.01 4.05
C VAL A 175 6.88 3.81 2.81
N TYR A 176 5.69 4.41 2.79
CA TYR A 176 5.25 5.23 1.65
C TYR A 176 6.21 6.41 1.40
N GLY A 177 6.64 7.11 2.46
CA GLY A 177 7.66 8.15 2.39
C GLY A 177 8.99 7.65 1.82
N GLN A 178 9.43 6.46 2.21
CA GLN A 178 10.62 5.82 1.65
C GLN A 178 10.47 5.50 0.16
N LEU A 179 9.28 5.09 -0.29
CA LEU A 179 8.99 4.90 -1.72
C LEU A 179 9.01 6.22 -2.49
N ILE A 180 8.50 7.32 -1.92
CA ILE A 180 8.61 8.67 -2.52
C ILE A 180 10.09 9.04 -2.68
N LEU A 181 10.88 8.88 -1.62
CA LEU A 181 12.31 9.18 -1.65
C LEU A 181 13.05 8.31 -2.67
N GLY A 182 12.69 7.03 -2.79
CA GLY A 182 13.21 6.13 -3.82
C GLY A 182 12.81 6.55 -5.25
N ALA A 183 11.58 7.04 -5.45
CA ALA A 183 11.13 7.57 -6.74
C ALA A 183 11.90 8.84 -7.13
N VAL A 184 12.10 9.77 -6.18
CA VAL A 184 12.96 10.95 -6.38
C VAL A 184 14.36 10.50 -6.78
N MET A 185 14.99 9.63 -5.99
CA MET A 185 16.33 9.12 -6.26
C MET A 185 16.46 8.52 -7.67
N ARG A 186 15.45 7.74 -8.09
CA ARG A 186 15.43 7.08 -9.40
C ARG A 186 15.32 8.08 -10.55
N HIS A 187 14.40 9.04 -10.45
CA HIS A 187 14.08 9.95 -11.55
C HIS A 187 14.98 11.19 -11.61
N THR A 188 15.84 11.41 -10.60
CA THR A 188 16.89 12.44 -10.64
C THR A 188 18.28 11.84 -10.89
N GLY A 189 18.38 10.57 -11.28
CA GLY A 189 19.66 9.92 -11.59
C GLY A 189 20.57 9.65 -10.38
N ALA A 190 20.05 9.75 -9.15
CA ALA A 190 20.85 9.66 -7.92
C ALA A 190 21.17 8.21 -7.48
N GLY A 191 20.70 7.20 -8.19
CA GLY A 191 20.83 5.78 -7.81
C GLY A 191 22.27 5.26 -7.66
N LEU A 192 23.25 5.92 -8.30
CA LEU A 192 24.68 5.60 -8.15
C LEU A 192 25.51 6.76 -7.58
N ALA A 193 24.86 7.78 -7.00
CA ALA A 193 25.54 8.94 -6.43
C ALA A 193 26.50 8.58 -5.27
N ILE A 194 26.27 7.43 -4.63
CA ILE A 194 27.15 6.82 -3.63
C ILE A 194 27.40 5.39 -4.11
N PRO A 195 28.56 5.09 -4.72
CA PRO A 195 28.79 3.82 -5.40
C PRO A 195 29.26 2.69 -4.48
N ASP A 196 29.67 3.00 -3.25
CA ASP A 196 30.11 2.04 -2.25
C ASP A 196 28.99 1.66 -1.27
N VAL A 197 29.12 0.47 -0.68
CA VAL A 197 28.26 -0.12 0.36
C VAL A 197 29.15 -0.96 1.29
N PRO A 198 28.91 -0.98 2.62
CA PRO A 198 27.85 -0.26 3.35
C PRO A 198 28.17 1.22 3.65
N LEU A 199 29.42 1.64 3.46
CA LEU A 199 29.87 3.01 3.68
C LEU A 199 29.46 3.93 2.51
N ALA A 200 29.74 5.22 2.67
CA ALA A 200 29.57 6.26 1.66
C ALA A 200 30.86 7.04 1.50
N PHE A 201 31.59 6.78 0.42
CA PHE A 201 32.97 7.22 0.17
C PHE A 201 33.93 6.85 1.30
N GLY A 202 33.79 5.63 1.83
CA GLY A 202 34.59 5.14 2.96
C GLY A 202 34.26 5.77 4.32
N ARG A 203 33.16 6.54 4.41
CA ARG A 203 32.69 7.18 5.66
C ARG A 203 31.27 6.72 6.00
N LEU A 204 30.86 6.86 7.26
CA LEU A 204 29.46 6.60 7.66
C LEU A 204 28.50 7.69 7.15
N VAL A 205 28.96 8.94 7.13
CA VAL A 205 28.22 10.09 6.60
C VAL A 205 29.05 10.68 5.45
N PRO A 206 28.51 10.72 4.22
CA PRO A 206 29.22 11.31 3.09
C PRO A 206 29.22 12.84 3.20
N PRO A 207 30.19 13.52 2.58
CA PRO A 207 30.08 14.95 2.37
C PRO A 207 28.90 15.24 1.42
N ILE A 208 27.92 16.01 1.88
CA ILE A 208 26.71 16.32 1.10
C ILE A 208 27.03 17.49 0.17
N LEU A 209 27.67 17.16 -0.96
CA LEU A 209 28.16 18.13 -1.95
C LEU A 209 27.18 18.34 -3.12
N SER A 210 26.20 17.45 -3.27
CA SER A 210 25.19 17.53 -4.33
C SER A 210 23.83 17.02 -3.85
N PHE A 211 22.79 17.38 -4.59
CA PHE A 211 21.43 16.91 -4.34
C PHE A 211 21.31 15.38 -4.44
N GLU A 212 22.00 14.77 -5.39
CA GLU A 212 21.99 13.33 -5.63
C GLU A 212 22.60 12.55 -4.47
N ILE A 213 23.73 13.02 -3.94
CA ILE A 213 24.36 12.43 -2.74
C ILE A 213 23.41 12.58 -1.54
N ALA A 214 22.79 13.76 -1.37
CA ALA A 214 21.83 14.01 -0.30
C ALA A 214 20.65 13.03 -0.35
N VAL A 215 20.02 12.87 -1.52
CA VAL A 215 18.87 12.00 -1.73
C VAL A 215 19.25 10.53 -1.56
N HIS A 216 20.37 10.09 -2.13
CA HIS A 216 20.82 8.70 -1.99
C HIS A 216 21.15 8.36 -0.54
N PHE A 217 21.87 9.24 0.17
CA PHE A 217 22.16 9.04 1.59
C PHE A 217 20.88 9.05 2.43
N ALA A 218 19.97 10.00 2.19
CA ALA A 218 18.67 10.05 2.87
C ALA A 218 17.87 8.77 2.62
N HIS A 219 17.91 8.21 1.41
CA HIS A 219 17.25 6.94 1.10
C HIS A 219 17.83 5.79 1.91
N ARG A 220 19.15 5.72 2.09
CA ARG A 220 19.80 4.70 2.93
C ARG A 220 19.40 4.83 4.40
N VAL A 221 19.42 6.05 4.95
CA VAL A 221 18.98 6.32 6.33
C VAL A 221 17.49 5.97 6.51
N GLY A 222 16.64 6.39 5.57
CA GLY A 222 15.22 6.06 5.57
C GLY A 222 14.94 4.56 5.52
N ALA A 223 15.77 3.78 4.79
CA ALA A 223 15.66 2.32 4.78
C ALA A 223 15.94 1.70 6.16
N LEU A 224 16.91 2.22 6.91
CA LEU A 224 17.19 1.79 8.28
C LEU A 224 16.03 2.14 9.22
N LEU A 225 15.44 3.34 9.08
CA LEU A 225 14.27 3.75 9.86
C LEU A 225 13.05 2.86 9.56
N VAL A 226 12.80 2.54 8.28
CA VAL A 226 11.75 1.60 7.88
C VAL A 226 12.00 0.22 8.49
N ALA A 227 13.24 -0.29 8.44
CA ALA A 227 13.57 -1.58 9.01
C ALA A 227 13.33 -1.62 10.52
N ALA A 228 13.77 -0.59 11.24
CA ALA A 228 13.51 -0.45 12.68
C ALA A 228 12.01 -0.40 12.99
N ALA A 229 11.23 0.40 12.25
CA ALA A 229 9.78 0.51 12.44
C ALA A 229 9.07 -0.84 12.21
N VAL A 230 9.45 -1.58 11.16
CA VAL A 230 8.91 -2.91 10.87
C VAL A 230 9.27 -3.92 11.96
N LEU A 231 10.51 -3.89 12.48
CA LEU A 231 10.94 -4.75 13.58
C LEU A 231 10.18 -4.44 14.88
N VAL A 232 9.96 -3.16 15.19
CA VAL A 232 9.16 -2.73 16.36
C VAL A 232 7.71 -3.20 16.21
N LEU A 233 7.11 -3.03 15.04
CA LEU A 233 5.75 -3.48 14.73
C LEU A 233 5.64 -5.01 14.87
N ALA A 234 6.57 -5.76 14.29
CA ALA A 234 6.60 -7.22 14.36
C ALA A 234 6.85 -7.72 15.79
N GLY A 235 7.76 -7.09 16.52
CA GLY A 235 8.02 -7.38 17.94
C GLY A 235 6.78 -7.14 18.80
N ARG A 236 6.00 -6.08 18.54
CA ARG A 236 4.73 -5.83 19.22
C ARG A 236 3.71 -6.94 18.95
N VAL A 237 3.58 -7.36 17.70
CA VAL A 237 2.69 -8.46 17.29
C VAL A 237 3.12 -9.78 17.91
N LEU A 238 4.42 -10.09 17.92
CA LEU A 238 4.96 -11.31 18.52
C LEU A 238 4.75 -11.36 20.04
N ARG A 239 4.90 -10.23 20.74
CA ARG A 239 4.75 -10.19 22.20
C ARG A 239 3.29 -10.23 22.66
N ARG A 240 2.38 -9.57 21.94
CA ARG A 240 0.99 -9.36 22.41
C ARG A 240 -0.09 -10.03 21.58
N HIS A 241 0.23 -10.48 20.37
CA HIS A 241 -0.74 -10.99 19.40
C HIS A 241 -0.25 -12.27 18.70
N ARG A 242 0.64 -13.05 19.33
CA ARG A 242 1.18 -14.30 18.76
C ARG A 242 0.10 -15.32 18.40
N ALA A 243 -1.00 -15.35 19.15
CA ALA A 243 -2.14 -16.23 18.90
C ALA A 243 -3.06 -15.77 17.75
N ARG A 244 -2.78 -14.61 17.13
CA ARG A 244 -3.56 -14.05 16.01
C ARG A 244 -2.79 -14.21 14.69
N PRO A 245 -2.93 -15.35 13.99
CA PRO A 245 -2.19 -15.62 12.75
C PRO A 245 -2.43 -14.58 11.66
N GLU A 246 -3.60 -13.92 11.66
CA GLU A 246 -3.95 -12.84 10.75
C GLU A 246 -3.12 -11.56 10.94
N LEU A 247 -2.51 -11.37 12.12
CA LEU A 247 -1.55 -10.29 12.40
C LEU A 247 -0.11 -10.79 12.36
N LEU A 248 0.15 -12.00 12.87
CA LEU A 248 1.49 -12.57 12.95
C LEU A 248 2.10 -12.87 11.57
N ARG A 249 1.34 -13.49 10.66
CA ARG A 249 1.84 -13.83 9.31
C ARG A 249 2.30 -12.60 8.52
N PRO A 250 1.50 -11.52 8.38
CA PRO A 250 1.98 -10.32 7.68
C PRO A 250 3.12 -9.62 8.42
N ALA A 251 3.18 -9.67 9.75
CA ALA A 251 4.30 -9.12 10.50
C ALA A 251 5.62 -9.83 10.18
N LEU A 252 5.63 -11.16 10.17
CA LEU A 252 6.81 -11.95 9.81
C LEU A 252 7.17 -11.80 8.33
N LEU A 253 6.16 -11.76 7.45
CA LEU A 253 6.36 -11.48 6.03
C LEU A 253 7.02 -10.11 5.82
N ALA A 254 6.59 -9.07 6.54
CA ALA A 254 7.17 -7.74 6.43
C ALA A 254 8.67 -7.74 6.81
N VAL A 255 9.06 -8.48 7.85
CA VAL A 255 10.48 -8.63 8.24
C VAL A 255 11.28 -9.31 7.13
N GLY A 256 10.77 -10.41 6.56
CA GLY A 256 11.41 -11.11 5.44
C GLY A 256 11.53 -10.21 4.20
N LEU A 257 10.47 -9.48 3.85
CA LEU A 257 10.47 -8.57 2.71
C LEU A 257 11.43 -7.40 2.88
N VAL A 258 11.52 -6.79 4.08
CA VAL A 258 12.50 -5.72 4.35
C VAL A 258 13.94 -6.24 4.23
N THR A 259 14.21 -7.45 4.73
CA THR A 259 15.53 -8.07 4.61
C THR A 259 15.90 -8.25 3.13
N LEU A 260 14.97 -8.79 2.33
CA LEU A 260 15.12 -8.90 0.88
C LEU A 260 15.30 -7.53 0.21
N GLN A 261 14.53 -6.51 0.61
CA GLN A 261 14.59 -5.16 0.06
C GLN A 261 15.96 -4.52 0.25
N ILE A 262 16.55 -4.64 1.46
CA ILE A 262 17.90 -4.15 1.74
C ILE A 262 18.92 -4.88 0.85
N GLY A 263 18.81 -6.21 0.76
CA GLY A 263 19.67 -7.01 -0.11
C GLY A 263 19.56 -6.60 -1.59
N LEU A 264 18.35 -6.36 -2.09
CA LEU A 264 18.12 -5.88 -3.46
C LEU A 264 18.64 -4.46 -3.68
N GLY A 265 18.57 -3.58 -2.67
CA GLY A 265 19.12 -2.22 -2.76
C GLY A 265 20.64 -2.22 -2.84
N VAL A 266 21.29 -3.04 -1.99
CA VAL A 266 22.74 -3.29 -2.05
C VAL A 266 23.12 -3.89 -3.40
N ALA A 267 22.41 -4.92 -3.85
CA ALA A 267 22.64 -5.56 -5.14
C ALA A 267 22.50 -4.57 -6.30
N ALA A 268 21.50 -3.69 -6.27
CA ALA A 268 21.31 -2.66 -7.30
C ALA A 268 22.51 -1.72 -7.38
N VAL A 269 23.11 -1.29 -6.26
CA VAL A 269 24.32 -0.46 -6.28
C VAL A 269 25.53 -1.25 -6.81
N LEU A 270 25.78 -2.44 -6.26
CA LEU A 270 26.94 -3.28 -6.63
C LEU A 270 26.91 -3.72 -8.11
N THR A 271 25.72 -3.95 -8.65
CA THR A 271 25.52 -4.34 -10.05
C THR A 271 25.31 -3.15 -10.99
N ARG A 272 25.57 -1.92 -10.52
CA ARG A 272 25.42 -0.67 -11.30
C ARG A 272 24.04 -0.52 -11.93
N LEU A 273 23.00 -0.71 -11.13
CA LEU A 273 21.58 -0.64 -11.48
C LEU A 273 21.14 -1.68 -12.52
N ALA A 274 21.67 -2.91 -12.43
CA ALA A 274 21.20 -4.01 -13.27
C ALA A 274 19.66 -4.14 -13.20
N VAL A 275 19.05 -4.43 -14.36
CA VAL A 275 17.60 -4.37 -14.57
C VAL A 275 16.83 -5.19 -13.54
N LEU A 276 17.29 -6.41 -13.26
CA LEU A 276 16.59 -7.33 -12.38
C LEU A 276 16.60 -6.88 -10.90
N PRO A 277 17.77 -6.62 -10.25
CA PRO A 277 17.78 -6.06 -8.89
C PRO A 277 16.98 -4.76 -8.75
N ALA A 278 17.15 -3.81 -9.68
CA ALA A 278 16.46 -2.52 -9.62
C ALA A 278 14.93 -2.68 -9.73
N THR A 279 14.47 -3.53 -10.65
CA THR A 279 13.02 -3.79 -10.83
C THR A 279 12.45 -4.59 -9.67
N ALA A 280 13.15 -5.62 -9.20
CA ALA A 280 12.74 -6.40 -8.04
C ALA A 280 12.65 -5.52 -6.78
N HIS A 281 13.56 -4.56 -6.62
CA HIS A 281 13.53 -3.61 -5.50
C HIS A 281 12.26 -2.75 -5.51
N VAL A 282 11.76 -2.34 -6.68
CA VAL A 282 10.47 -1.62 -6.79
C VAL A 282 9.29 -2.52 -6.36
N VAL A 283 9.26 -3.76 -6.85
CA VAL A 283 8.18 -4.71 -6.57
C VAL A 283 8.14 -5.10 -5.09
N VAL A 284 9.29 -5.41 -4.49
CA VAL A 284 9.37 -5.78 -3.07
C VAL A 284 9.04 -4.58 -2.18
N GLY A 285 9.43 -3.36 -2.56
CA GLY A 285 8.99 -2.14 -1.88
C GLY A 285 7.46 -1.99 -1.84
N ALA A 286 6.78 -2.24 -2.96
CA ALA A 286 5.32 -2.26 -3.03
C ALA A 286 4.70 -3.36 -2.15
N LEU A 287 5.30 -4.55 -2.11
CA LEU A 287 4.85 -5.65 -1.25
C LEU A 287 5.00 -5.33 0.24
N ILE A 288 6.07 -4.64 0.66
CA ILE A 288 6.23 -4.16 2.04
C ILE A 288 5.10 -3.19 2.38
N LEU A 289 4.82 -2.23 1.49
CA LEU A 289 3.74 -1.25 1.66
C LEU A 289 2.39 -1.94 1.81
N ALA A 290 2.05 -2.88 0.92
CA ALA A 290 0.80 -3.64 0.98
C ALA A 290 0.70 -4.51 2.25
N THR A 291 1.80 -5.10 2.69
CA THR A 291 1.85 -5.95 3.89
C THR A 291 1.63 -5.12 5.15
N CYS A 292 2.32 -3.98 5.28
CA CYS A 292 2.14 -3.07 6.41
C CYS A 292 0.72 -2.49 6.43
N LEU A 293 0.19 -2.06 5.27
CA LEU A 293 -1.18 -1.57 5.16
C LEU A 293 -2.21 -2.65 5.57
N THR A 294 -1.99 -3.89 5.15
CA THR A 294 -2.85 -5.02 5.53
C THR A 294 -2.87 -5.22 7.04
N LEU A 295 -1.70 -5.17 7.68
CA LEU A 295 -1.59 -5.26 9.13
C LEU A 295 -2.31 -4.10 9.82
N THR A 296 -2.12 -2.87 9.35
CA THR A 296 -2.79 -1.66 9.85
C THR A 296 -4.31 -1.77 9.79
N VAL A 297 -4.87 -2.19 8.65
CA VAL A 297 -6.32 -2.35 8.45
C VAL A 297 -6.89 -3.48 9.32
N ARG A 298 -6.15 -4.58 9.49
CA ARG A 298 -6.59 -5.67 10.39
C ARG A 298 -6.53 -5.25 11.86
N ALA A 299 -5.50 -4.49 12.24
CA ALA A 299 -5.34 -3.97 13.59
C ALA A 299 -6.42 -2.93 13.95
N SER A 300 -6.81 -2.04 13.03
CA SER A 300 -7.83 -1.00 13.30
C SER A 300 -9.23 -1.57 13.55
N ARG A 301 -9.49 -2.78 13.04
CA ARG A 301 -10.73 -3.53 13.30
C ARG A 301 -10.76 -4.20 14.65
N SER A 302 -9.63 -4.34 15.31
CA SER A 302 -9.55 -4.93 16.64
C SER A 302 -9.92 -3.85 17.67
N ARG A 303 -11.19 -3.79 18.06
CA ARG A 303 -11.71 -2.76 18.98
C ARG A 303 -11.05 -2.91 20.36
N PRO A 304 -10.79 -1.81 21.10
CA PRO A 304 -10.50 -1.92 22.53
C PRO A 304 -11.65 -2.63 23.24
N ALA A 305 -11.34 -3.50 24.20
CA ALA A 305 -12.33 -4.01 25.15
C ALA A 305 -12.98 -2.79 25.82
N ALA A 306 -14.31 -2.81 25.92
CA ALA A 306 -14.99 -1.85 26.78
C ALA A 306 -14.44 -2.06 28.19
N ALA A 307 -14.19 -0.97 28.93
CA ALA A 307 -13.84 -1.09 30.34
C ALA A 307 -14.91 -1.99 31.00
N PRO A 308 -14.53 -2.95 31.87
CA PRO A 308 -15.51 -3.69 32.62
C PRO A 308 -16.43 -2.66 33.28
N GLN A 309 -17.72 -2.71 32.95
CA GLN A 309 -18.71 -1.97 33.74
C GLN A 309 -18.49 -2.47 35.15
N GLY A 310 -18.05 -1.59 36.06
CA GLY A 310 -17.89 -1.93 37.47
C GLY A 310 -19.16 -2.62 37.94
N PRO A 311 -19.07 -3.53 38.94
CA PRO A 311 -20.21 -4.32 39.37
C PRO A 311 -21.42 -3.41 39.52
N ARG A 312 -22.45 -3.65 38.71
CA ARG A 312 -23.76 -3.03 38.91
C ARG A 312 -24.08 -3.31 40.36
N THR A 313 -24.08 -2.27 41.19
CA THR A 313 -24.48 -2.36 42.59
C THR A 313 -25.89 -2.92 42.58
N ALA A 314 -26.02 -4.22 42.85
CA ALA A 314 -27.26 -4.86 43.21
C ALA A 314 -27.66 -4.26 44.56
N GLY A 315 -28.43 -3.17 44.51
CA GLY A 315 -28.68 -2.34 45.67
C GLY A 315 -29.71 -1.25 45.41
N GLU A 316 -30.72 -1.54 44.61
CA GLU A 316 -31.99 -0.83 44.70
C GLU A 316 -33.07 -1.88 44.95
N THR A 317 -33.29 -2.15 46.23
CA THR A 317 -34.49 -2.81 46.73
C THR A 317 -35.71 -2.02 46.27
N PRO A 318 -36.77 -2.67 45.74
CA PRO A 318 -38.03 -1.99 45.48
C PRO A 318 -38.59 -1.47 46.81
N ARG A 319 -38.79 -0.16 46.95
CA ARG A 319 -39.55 0.40 48.07
C ARG A 319 -40.99 -0.14 48.00
N PRO A 320 -41.50 -0.82 49.04
CA PRO A 320 -42.91 -1.17 49.12
C PRO A 320 -43.70 0.06 49.62
N GLY A 321 -44.79 0.37 48.93
CA GLY A 321 -45.88 1.16 49.50
C GLY A 321 -45.97 2.62 49.02
N ALA A 322 -46.79 2.84 47.99
CA ALA A 322 -47.64 4.02 47.92
C ALA A 322 -49.07 3.54 47.59
N PRO A 323 -50.12 4.02 48.29
CA PRO A 323 -51.46 3.47 48.17
C PRO A 323 -52.07 3.78 46.79
N ARG A 324 -52.76 2.78 46.21
CA ARG A 324 -53.68 3.00 45.09
C ARG A 324 -54.88 3.77 45.62
N THR A 325 -54.97 5.07 45.32
CA THR A 325 -56.23 5.79 45.44
C THR A 325 -57.09 5.45 44.23
N ALA A 326 -58.03 4.52 44.46
CA ALA A 326 -59.23 4.38 43.65
C ALA A 326 -60.29 5.38 44.17
N GLY A 327 -60.96 6.10 43.27
CA GLY A 327 -62.10 6.95 43.61
C GLY A 327 -62.44 8.01 42.56
N SER A 328 -63.31 7.64 41.61
CA SER A 328 -64.14 8.49 40.72
C SER A 328 -65.07 9.44 41.50
N PRO A 329 -66.02 10.21 40.90
CA PRO A 329 -66.14 10.79 39.54
C PRO A 329 -66.53 12.30 39.56
N ALA A 330 -66.43 12.99 38.41
CA ALA A 330 -67.36 14.03 37.93
C ALA A 330 -67.06 14.34 36.46
#